data_AF-A0A962FT66-F1
#
_entry.id   AF-A0A962FT66-F1
#
_cell.length_a   1.000
_cell.length_b   1.000
_cell.length_c   1.000
_cell.angle_alpha   90.00
_cell.angle_beta   90.00
_cell.angle_gamma   90.00
#
_symmetry.space_group_name_H-M   'P 1'
#
loop_
_entity.id
_entity.type
_entity.pdbx_description
1 polymer ?
#
loop_
_entity_poly.entity_id
_entity_poly.type
_entity_poly.pdbx_seq_one_letter_code
_entity_poly.pdbx_strand_id
1 'polypeptide(L)'
;MESVRKDKHFSLNDTGEIFYQPDASNPLPGISVARLEKGEAMLVPRALPIEGTLPGGFDSKSFQAALDAFLKAHIDAVLEPLALLSKGPENADPLEDTAAQAIVSRLMGGLGVLYRGSVAESVAALSEAGRTALRARKVRMGPVMIYLPTLGKPAAVRLRAMLWTLWHDRPLPAPVPHDGMTSFPLPDEEKDSVDFAYYRAIGYPVYGGRAIRVDMLDRLVGAVYDGAKDGQFQAQHAMAEWLGCGIPALYAVLEALGHRKIHDPADDPKEETTEEATPNPEQKEESAPVESAPDSSNAPASEKPALATFRLRRGKAAATTVRRPPQAARPVKDEGEKRSGRTDKKPDSSKKRKHDPRAPRRSDDGERVYSAPAPKADPADSPFAVLGQLKGK
;
A
#
# COMPACT_ATOMS: atom_id res chain seq x y z
N MET A 1 37.12 -7.62 -3.26
CA MET A 1 35.69 -7.34 -3.41
C MET A 1 35.01 -8.64 -3.77
N GLU A 2 34.55 -9.41 -2.79
CA GLU A 2 33.68 -10.55 -3.08
C GLU A 2 32.24 -10.05 -3.18
N SER A 3 31.55 -10.47 -4.24
CA SER A 3 30.16 -10.10 -4.46
C SER A 3 29.27 -10.71 -3.39
N VAL A 4 28.24 -9.97 -2.98
CA VAL A 4 27.17 -10.46 -2.10
C VAL A 4 26.49 -11.66 -2.78
N ARG A 5 26.92 -12.87 -2.42
CA ARG A 5 26.22 -14.09 -2.81
C ARG A 5 24.85 -14.05 -2.14
N LYS A 6 23.82 -14.32 -2.93
CA LYS A 6 22.48 -14.58 -2.39
C LYS A 6 22.54 -16.01 -1.85
N ASP A 7 22.69 -16.17 -0.54
CA ASP A 7 22.96 -17.47 0.10
C ASP A 7 21.75 -18.40 0.06
N LYS A 8 21.49 -18.94 -1.13
CA LYS A 8 20.43 -19.92 -1.46
C LYS A 8 20.49 -21.20 -0.63
N HIS A 9 21.59 -21.43 0.07
CA HIS A 9 21.78 -22.58 0.96
C HIS A 9 20.90 -22.51 2.21
N PHE A 10 20.48 -21.31 2.63
CA PHE A 10 19.63 -21.12 3.81
C PHE A 10 18.19 -20.75 3.44
N SER A 11 17.22 -21.32 4.15
CA SER A 11 15.80 -20.95 4.05
C SER A 11 15.15 -20.94 5.44
N LEU A 12 14.01 -20.24 5.56
CA LEU A 12 13.25 -20.06 6.80
C LEU A 12 11.79 -20.48 6.53
N ASN A 13 11.20 -21.31 7.39
CA ASN A 13 9.79 -21.71 7.31
C ASN A 13 8.90 -20.91 8.29
N ASP A 14 7.58 -21.05 8.17
CA ASP A 14 6.62 -20.31 8.99
C ASP A 14 6.54 -20.78 10.46
N THR A 15 7.17 -21.91 10.84
CA THR A 15 7.33 -22.35 12.24
C THR A 15 8.56 -21.73 12.93
N GLY A 16 9.41 -21.01 12.18
CA GLY A 16 10.62 -20.36 12.69
C GLY A 16 11.86 -21.25 12.66
N GLU A 17 11.89 -22.31 11.85
CA GLU A 17 13.07 -23.15 11.63
C GLU A 17 13.87 -22.67 10.41
N ILE A 18 15.19 -22.67 10.57
CA ILE A 18 16.16 -22.36 9.52
C ILE A 18 16.75 -23.67 8.99
N PHE A 19 16.62 -23.88 7.69
CA PHE A 19 17.14 -25.07 7.00
C PHE A 19 18.42 -24.74 6.24
N TYR A 20 19.32 -25.71 6.14
CA TYR A 20 20.52 -25.65 5.30
C TYR A 20 20.51 -26.75 4.23
N GLN A 21 20.75 -26.34 2.98
CA GLN A 21 20.81 -27.20 1.81
C GLN A 21 22.20 -27.03 1.13
N PRO A 22 23.07 -28.07 1.14
CA PRO A 22 24.39 -27.99 0.52
C PRO A 22 24.36 -27.65 -0.99
N ASP A 23 23.41 -28.21 -1.74
CA ASP A 23 23.18 -27.86 -3.15
C ASP A 23 22.02 -26.84 -3.29
N ALA A 24 22.39 -25.59 -3.57
CA ALA A 24 21.48 -24.48 -3.87
C ALA A 24 20.58 -24.68 -5.12
N SER A 25 20.69 -25.81 -5.80
CA SER A 25 19.87 -26.24 -6.94
C SER A 25 18.79 -27.26 -6.56
N ASN A 26 18.92 -27.91 -5.40
CA ASN A 26 18.00 -28.96 -4.94
C ASN A 26 16.67 -28.35 -4.46
N PRO A 27 15.51 -28.73 -5.02
CA PRO A 27 14.20 -28.19 -4.60
C PRO A 27 13.66 -28.80 -3.30
N LEU A 28 14.28 -29.86 -2.76
CA LEU A 28 13.88 -30.44 -1.49
C LEU A 28 14.22 -29.50 -0.31
N PRO A 29 13.44 -29.51 0.79
CA PRO A 29 13.85 -28.86 2.03
C PRO A 29 15.21 -29.41 2.48
N GLY A 30 16.04 -28.51 3.04
CA GLY A 30 17.32 -28.87 3.62
C GLY A 30 17.18 -29.63 4.94
N ILE A 31 18.29 -29.75 5.67
CA ILE A 31 18.28 -30.20 7.07
C ILE A 31 17.91 -29.00 7.95
N SER A 32 17.05 -29.17 8.97
CA SER A 32 16.80 -28.12 9.98
C SER A 32 18.06 -27.96 10.84
N VAL A 33 18.61 -26.75 10.91
CA VAL A 33 19.93 -26.49 11.53
C VAL A 33 19.94 -25.42 12.61
N ALA A 34 18.90 -24.58 12.68
CA ALA A 34 18.74 -23.57 13.72
C ALA A 34 17.25 -23.21 13.91
N ARG A 35 16.90 -22.70 15.08
CA ARG A 35 15.57 -22.17 15.39
C ARG A 35 15.64 -20.65 15.63
N LEU A 36 14.59 -19.95 15.24
CA LEU A 36 14.43 -18.52 15.44
C LEU A 36 13.87 -18.23 16.83
N GLU A 37 14.57 -17.39 17.59
CA GLU A 37 14.22 -16.94 18.93
C GLU A 37 14.08 -15.41 18.98
N LYS A 38 13.51 -14.92 20.09
CA LYS A 38 13.45 -13.50 20.43
C LYS A 38 14.86 -12.95 20.66
N GLY A 39 15.27 -12.00 19.81
CA GLY A 39 16.53 -11.26 19.96
C GLY A 39 16.33 -9.90 20.65
N GLU A 40 17.29 -9.00 20.49
CA GLU A 40 17.35 -7.70 21.19
C GLU A 40 16.26 -6.71 20.74
N ALA A 41 15.74 -6.86 19.51
CA ALA A 41 14.69 -6.01 18.96
C ALA A 41 13.75 -6.81 18.05
N MET A 42 12.51 -6.34 17.86
CA MET A 42 11.48 -7.00 17.03
C MET A 42 11.89 -7.21 15.55
N LEU A 43 12.87 -6.45 15.03
CA LEU A 43 13.43 -6.62 13.68
C LEU A 43 14.83 -7.28 13.68
N VAL A 44 15.32 -7.68 14.85
CA VAL A 44 16.62 -8.35 15.08
C VAL A 44 16.38 -9.60 15.95
N PRO A 45 15.73 -10.65 15.40
CA PRO A 45 15.60 -11.94 16.06
C PRO A 45 16.95 -12.66 16.13
N ARG A 46 17.04 -13.72 16.93
CA ARG A 46 18.26 -14.52 17.10
C ARG A 46 18.10 -15.89 16.46
N ALA A 47 19.11 -16.38 15.75
CA ALA A 47 19.20 -17.80 15.43
C ALA A 47 19.89 -18.56 16.58
N LEU A 48 19.27 -19.63 17.07
CA LEU A 48 19.88 -20.61 17.96
C LEU A 48 20.18 -21.89 17.15
N PRO A 49 21.46 -22.26 16.93
CA PRO A 49 21.84 -23.53 16.33
C PRO A 49 21.23 -24.73 17.04
N ILE A 50 20.80 -25.74 16.28
CA ILE A 50 20.39 -27.04 16.82
C ILE A 50 21.66 -27.89 17.08
N GLU A 51 21.67 -28.66 18.16
CA GLU A 51 22.82 -29.51 18.50
C GLU A 51 22.96 -30.68 17.51
N GLY A 52 24.20 -30.98 17.10
CA GLY A 52 24.51 -32.07 16.17
C GLY A 52 24.23 -31.79 14.68
N THR A 53 23.56 -30.69 14.34
CA THR A 53 23.18 -30.35 12.94
C THR A 53 24.14 -29.38 12.24
N LEU A 54 25.34 -29.18 12.79
CA LEU A 54 26.35 -28.27 12.21
C LEU A 54 26.79 -28.76 10.81
N PRO A 55 26.59 -27.98 9.73
CA PRO A 55 26.99 -28.42 8.40
C PRO A 55 28.52 -28.52 8.23
N GLY A 56 28.97 -29.54 7.50
CA GLY A 56 30.39 -29.74 7.22
C GLY A 56 31.00 -28.55 6.48
N GLY A 57 32.16 -28.09 6.94
CA GLY A 57 32.86 -26.91 6.42
C GLY A 57 32.69 -25.64 7.25
N PHE A 58 31.79 -25.63 8.23
CA PHE A 58 31.69 -24.56 9.23
C PHE A 58 32.34 -24.97 10.57
N ASP A 59 32.82 -23.97 11.31
CA ASP A 59 32.97 -24.06 12.77
C ASP A 59 31.78 -23.37 13.48
N SER A 60 31.65 -23.53 14.80
CA SER A 60 30.50 -22.98 15.53
C SER A 60 30.39 -21.44 15.48
N LYS A 61 31.48 -20.71 15.21
CA LYS A 61 31.48 -19.24 15.18
C LYS A 61 31.11 -18.71 13.78
N SER A 62 31.74 -19.28 12.76
CA SER A 62 31.43 -19.02 11.35
C SER A 62 30.00 -19.46 11.00
N PHE A 63 29.50 -20.54 11.60
CA PHE A 63 28.10 -20.94 11.45
C PHE A 63 27.11 -19.92 12.05
N GLN A 64 27.34 -19.45 13.28
CA GLN A 64 26.51 -18.40 13.87
C GLN A 64 26.57 -17.11 13.03
N ALA A 65 27.77 -16.68 12.61
CA ALA A 65 27.92 -15.50 11.75
C ALA A 65 27.20 -15.64 10.40
N ALA A 66 27.16 -16.84 9.82
CA ALA A 66 26.41 -17.12 8.60
C ALA A 66 24.88 -17.10 8.83
N LEU A 67 24.39 -17.64 9.95
CA LEU A 67 22.97 -17.56 10.34
C LEU A 67 22.52 -16.12 10.58
N ASP A 68 23.31 -15.34 11.31
CA ASP A 68 23.02 -13.94 11.62
C ASP A 68 23.03 -13.07 10.33
N ALA A 69 24.00 -13.32 9.44
CA ALA A 69 24.05 -12.67 8.13
C ALA A 69 22.86 -13.06 7.24
N PHE A 70 22.50 -14.35 7.20
CA PHE A 70 21.33 -14.85 6.47
C PHE A 70 20.03 -14.21 6.98
N LEU A 71 19.79 -14.24 8.30
CA LEU A 71 18.58 -13.65 8.89
C LEU A 71 18.49 -12.16 8.58
N LYS A 72 19.59 -11.42 8.77
CA LYS A 72 19.62 -10.00 8.44
C LYS A 72 19.34 -9.76 6.96
N ALA A 73 19.95 -10.52 6.05
CA ALA A 73 19.72 -10.38 4.62
C ALA A 73 18.29 -10.77 4.19
N HIS A 74 17.71 -11.81 4.81
CA HIS A 74 16.32 -12.23 4.59
C HIS A 74 15.34 -11.14 5.05
N ILE A 75 15.54 -10.57 6.24
CA ILE A 75 14.70 -9.50 6.79
C ILE A 75 14.86 -8.21 5.98
N ASP A 76 16.08 -7.78 5.66
CA ASP A 76 16.34 -6.61 4.79
C ASP A 76 15.72 -6.78 3.38
N ALA A 77 15.59 -8.01 2.87
CA ALA A 77 15.02 -8.28 1.54
C ALA A 77 13.49 -8.43 1.52
N VAL A 78 12.90 -9.12 2.51
CA VAL A 78 11.45 -9.33 2.59
C VAL A 78 10.75 -8.09 3.16
N LEU A 79 11.39 -7.37 4.09
CA LEU A 79 10.93 -6.12 4.68
C LEU A 79 11.75 -4.92 4.21
N GLU A 80 12.25 -4.95 2.97
CA GLU A 80 12.91 -3.84 2.24
C GLU A 80 12.26 -2.46 2.49
N PRO A 81 10.91 -2.31 2.53
CA PRO A 81 10.29 -1.01 2.84
C PRO A 81 10.57 -0.47 4.25
N LEU A 82 10.83 -1.32 5.25
CA LEU A 82 11.25 -0.91 6.60
C LEU A 82 12.74 -0.53 6.61
N ALA A 83 13.58 -1.29 5.91
CA ALA A 83 14.98 -0.92 5.71
C ALA A 83 15.10 0.46 5.03
N LEU A 84 14.25 0.74 4.04
CA LEU A 84 14.15 2.02 3.34
C LEU A 84 13.71 3.18 4.26
N LEU A 85 12.91 2.93 5.29
CA LEU A 85 12.57 3.98 6.28
C LEU A 85 13.83 4.48 7.01
N SER A 86 14.65 3.53 7.49
CA SER A 86 15.84 3.83 8.31
C SER A 86 17.03 4.30 7.49
N LYS A 87 17.23 3.76 6.28
CA LYS A 87 18.37 4.07 5.40
C LYS A 87 18.08 5.26 4.48
N GLY A 88 16.81 5.49 4.13
CA GLY A 88 16.40 6.36 3.04
C GLY A 88 16.58 5.70 1.66
N PRO A 89 15.95 6.23 0.60
CA PRO A 89 16.31 5.88 -0.78
C PRO A 89 17.75 6.30 -1.11
N GLU A 90 18.35 5.63 -2.07
CA GLU A 90 19.64 6.05 -2.64
C GLU A 90 19.53 7.48 -3.19
N ASN A 91 20.51 8.33 -2.83
CA ASN A 91 20.56 9.77 -3.17
C ASN A 91 19.42 10.63 -2.57
N ALA A 92 18.68 10.16 -1.56
CA ALA A 92 17.75 11.00 -0.81
C ALA A 92 18.41 11.65 0.39
N ASP A 93 18.02 12.89 0.69
CA ASP A 93 18.52 13.64 1.84
C ASP A 93 18.23 12.91 3.19
N PRO A 94 19.07 13.15 4.22
CA PRO A 94 18.76 12.80 5.59
C PRO A 94 17.37 13.28 6.00
N LEU A 95 16.70 12.54 6.87
CA LEU A 95 15.34 12.88 7.31
C LEU A 95 15.41 13.97 8.40
N GLU A 96 15.64 15.22 8.02
CA GLU A 96 15.83 16.35 8.95
C GLU A 96 14.56 16.75 9.71
N ASP A 97 13.38 16.58 9.09
CA ASP A 97 12.09 16.91 9.70
C ASP A 97 11.81 15.99 10.91
N THR A 98 11.86 16.56 12.12
CA THR A 98 11.70 15.82 13.38
C THR A 98 10.33 15.18 13.56
N ALA A 99 9.28 15.74 12.94
CA ALA A 99 7.95 15.14 12.94
C ALA A 99 7.89 13.94 11.96
N ALA A 100 8.61 14.00 10.84
CA ALA A 100 8.81 12.87 9.94
C ALA A 100 9.65 11.76 10.62
N GLN A 101 10.72 12.11 11.34
CA GLN A 101 11.51 11.16 12.15
C GLN A 101 10.62 10.44 13.18
N ALA A 102 9.77 11.18 13.90
CA ALA A 102 8.84 10.60 14.88
C ALA A 102 7.86 9.63 14.23
N ILE A 103 7.30 9.97 13.06
CA ILE A 103 6.42 9.08 12.28
C ILE A 103 7.17 7.82 11.82
N VAL A 104 8.43 7.95 11.35
CA VAL A 104 9.28 6.81 10.94
C VAL A 104 9.61 5.89 12.12
N SER A 105 10.03 6.44 13.26
CA SER A 105 10.33 5.66 14.47
C SER A 105 9.11 4.85 14.93
N ARG A 106 7.93 5.49 14.95
CA ARG A 106 6.67 4.81 15.27
C ARG A 106 6.29 3.76 14.22
N LEU A 107 6.52 4.00 12.92
CA LEU A 107 6.26 3.03 11.86
C LEU A 107 7.14 1.77 12.00
N MET A 108 8.42 1.93 12.33
CA MET A 108 9.32 0.79 12.60
C MET A 108 8.80 -0.06 13.78
N GLY A 109 8.42 0.59 14.89
CA GLY A 109 7.78 -0.09 16.03
C GLY A 109 6.38 -0.65 15.76
N GLY A 110 5.73 -0.25 14.66
CA GLY A 110 4.44 -0.77 14.20
C GLY A 110 4.53 -1.79 13.06
N LEU A 111 5.73 -2.32 12.75
CA LEU A 111 6.00 -3.17 11.58
C LEU A 111 5.44 -2.59 10.26
N GLY A 112 5.54 -1.26 10.12
CA GLY A 112 5.13 -0.51 8.94
C GLY A 112 3.66 -0.12 8.89
N VAL A 113 2.92 -0.22 10.00
CA VAL A 113 1.48 0.12 10.08
C VAL A 113 1.13 0.85 11.38
N LEU A 114 0.49 2.03 11.27
CA LEU A 114 0.04 2.87 12.38
C LEU A 114 -1.39 3.38 12.17
N TYR A 115 -2.09 3.65 13.28
CA TYR A 115 -3.24 4.57 13.25
C TYR A 115 -2.73 6.00 13.08
N ARG A 116 -3.28 6.75 12.11
CA ARG A 116 -2.94 8.18 11.92
C ARG A 116 -3.24 9.01 13.16
N GLY A 117 -4.26 8.62 13.94
CA GLY A 117 -4.63 9.25 15.20
C GLY A 117 -3.55 9.18 16.29
N SER A 118 -2.72 8.12 16.34
CA SER A 118 -1.68 7.98 17.38
C SER A 118 -0.42 8.81 17.13
N VAL A 119 -0.36 9.54 16.02
CA VAL A 119 0.73 10.48 15.66
C VAL A 119 0.16 11.81 15.15
N ALA A 120 -1.04 12.18 15.60
CA ALA A 120 -1.77 13.34 15.10
C ALA A 120 -0.99 14.67 15.24
N GLU A 121 -0.24 14.84 16.32
CA GLU A 121 0.64 16.00 16.56
C GLU A 121 1.77 16.06 15.53
N SER A 122 2.49 14.97 15.32
CA SER A 122 3.54 14.87 14.28
C SER A 122 2.96 15.11 12.89
N VAL A 123 1.77 14.58 12.58
CA VAL A 123 1.09 14.80 11.30
C VAL A 123 0.70 16.27 11.07
N ALA A 124 0.40 17.02 12.14
CA ALA A 124 0.12 18.44 12.09
C ALA A 124 1.41 19.28 11.97
N ALA A 125 2.46 18.94 12.72
CA ALA A 125 3.75 19.63 12.73
C ALA A 125 4.61 19.40 11.46
N LEU A 126 4.36 18.31 10.73
CA LEU A 126 5.08 17.91 9.53
C LEU A 126 5.17 19.04 8.50
N SER A 127 6.36 19.29 7.94
CA SER A 127 6.60 20.29 6.89
C SER A 127 6.28 19.77 5.48
N GLU A 128 6.40 20.63 4.45
CA GLU A 128 6.32 20.18 3.05
C GLU A 128 7.52 19.30 2.65
N ALA A 129 8.72 19.63 3.15
CA ALA A 129 9.91 18.80 2.99
C ALA A 129 9.70 17.42 3.65
N GLY A 130 9.20 17.37 4.89
CA GLY A 130 8.85 16.14 5.59
C GLY A 130 7.80 15.30 4.86
N ARG A 131 6.72 15.92 4.33
CA ARG A 131 5.74 15.24 3.46
C ARG A 131 6.36 14.69 2.18
N THR A 132 7.44 15.29 1.68
CA THR A 132 8.15 14.83 0.48
C THR A 132 9.11 13.69 0.80
N ALA A 133 9.86 13.81 1.90
CA ALA A 133 10.78 12.79 2.39
C ALA A 133 10.09 11.48 2.81
N LEU A 134 8.87 11.55 3.36
CA LEU A 134 8.01 10.38 3.65
C LEU A 134 7.48 9.73 2.36
N ARG A 135 7.05 10.51 1.36
CA ARG A 135 6.62 9.99 0.04
C ARG A 135 7.76 9.29 -0.70
N ALA A 136 8.96 9.85 -0.65
CA ALA A 136 10.18 9.22 -1.20
C ALA A 136 10.45 7.85 -0.55
N ARG A 137 10.32 7.77 0.78
CA ARG A 137 10.37 6.55 1.60
C ARG A 137 9.10 5.66 1.49
N LYS A 138 8.27 5.87 0.45
CA LYS A 138 7.05 5.10 0.10
C LYS A 138 5.95 5.03 1.17
N VAL A 139 5.97 5.92 2.17
CA VAL A 139 4.96 5.97 3.22
C VAL A 139 3.64 6.53 2.67
N ARG A 140 2.55 5.75 2.82
CA ARG A 140 1.18 6.16 2.50
C ARG A 140 0.57 6.85 3.72
N MET A 141 0.28 8.14 3.57
CA MET A 141 -0.39 8.96 4.58
C MET A 141 -1.91 8.91 4.40
N GLY A 142 -2.51 7.76 4.71
CA GLY A 142 -3.96 7.54 4.61
C GLY A 142 -4.78 8.36 5.63
N PRO A 143 -6.11 8.49 5.45
CA PRO A 143 -6.95 9.31 6.32
C PRO A 143 -7.05 8.76 7.76
N VAL A 144 -7.08 7.43 7.89
CA VAL A 144 -7.19 6.69 9.18
C VAL A 144 -5.90 5.94 9.53
N MET A 145 -5.17 5.43 8.55
CA MET A 145 -3.94 4.64 8.73
C MET A 145 -2.74 5.29 8.05
N ILE A 146 -1.55 5.17 8.63
CA ILE A 146 -0.27 5.46 7.97
C ILE A 146 0.47 4.14 7.82
N TYR A 147 0.90 3.81 6.60
CA TYR A 147 1.45 2.48 6.33
C TYR A 147 2.40 2.43 5.11
N LEU A 148 3.07 1.29 4.93
CA LEU A 148 3.89 0.97 3.75
C LEU A 148 3.15 -0.03 2.85
N PRO A 149 2.61 0.38 1.68
CA PRO A 149 1.76 -0.49 0.85
C PRO A 149 2.44 -1.78 0.37
N THR A 150 3.75 -1.73 0.13
CA THR A 150 4.55 -2.86 -0.36
C THR A 150 4.71 -4.01 0.65
N LEU A 151 4.41 -3.79 1.93
CA LEU A 151 4.41 -4.84 2.96
C LEU A 151 3.15 -5.74 2.92
N GLY A 152 2.15 -5.42 2.09
CA GLY A 152 0.96 -6.25 1.89
C GLY A 152 1.21 -7.56 1.12
N LYS A 153 2.44 -7.81 0.62
CA LYS A 153 2.84 -9.06 -0.02
C LYS A 153 2.81 -10.22 0.99
N PRO A 154 2.37 -11.45 0.64
CA PRO A 154 2.23 -12.53 1.61
C PRO A 154 3.49 -12.88 2.41
N ALA A 155 4.67 -12.95 1.77
CA ALA A 155 5.93 -13.18 2.49
C ALA A 155 6.22 -12.10 3.56
N ALA A 156 5.89 -10.83 3.27
CA ALA A 156 6.03 -9.73 4.22
C ALA A 156 4.92 -9.71 5.29
N VAL A 157 3.76 -10.33 5.03
CA VAL A 157 2.73 -10.58 6.06
C VAL A 157 3.22 -11.69 7.01
N ARG A 158 3.66 -12.83 6.47
CA ARG A 158 4.12 -13.99 7.25
C ARG A 158 5.36 -13.68 8.11
N LEU A 159 6.36 -13.01 7.55
CA LEU A 159 7.54 -12.62 8.33
C LEU A 159 7.20 -11.58 9.42
N ARG A 160 6.31 -10.61 9.16
CA ARG A 160 5.84 -9.68 10.22
C ARG A 160 5.05 -10.41 11.31
N ALA A 161 4.21 -11.38 10.93
CA ALA A 161 3.47 -12.21 11.88
C ALA A 161 4.43 -12.99 12.79
N MET A 162 5.42 -13.68 12.21
CA MET A 162 6.45 -14.42 12.93
C MET A 162 7.26 -13.54 13.88
N LEU A 163 7.82 -12.43 13.39
CA LEU A 163 8.63 -11.50 14.19
C LEU A 163 7.83 -10.88 15.35
N TRP A 164 6.58 -10.48 15.10
CA TRP A 164 5.70 -9.96 16.15
C TRP A 164 5.40 -11.04 17.21
N THR A 165 5.12 -12.26 16.77
CA THR A 165 4.72 -13.38 17.64
C THR A 165 5.87 -13.82 18.54
N LEU A 166 7.09 -13.94 17.98
CA LEU A 166 8.31 -14.16 18.75
C LEU A 166 8.60 -13.03 19.74
N TRP A 167 8.43 -11.77 19.34
CA TRP A 167 8.69 -10.62 20.22
C TRP A 167 7.76 -10.57 21.44
N HIS A 168 6.52 -11.07 21.31
CA HIS A 168 5.54 -11.18 22.39
C HIS A 168 5.49 -12.56 23.05
N ASP A 169 6.55 -13.37 22.90
CA ASP A 169 6.75 -14.66 23.56
C ASP A 169 5.62 -15.69 23.30
N ARG A 170 5.00 -15.61 22.11
CA ARG A 170 3.90 -16.50 21.67
C ARG A 170 4.41 -17.66 20.80
N PRO A 171 3.70 -18.80 20.76
CA PRO A 171 4.09 -19.93 19.92
C PRO A 171 3.98 -19.64 18.42
N LEU A 172 4.88 -20.25 17.64
CA LEU A 172 4.80 -20.34 16.18
C LEU A 172 4.18 -21.71 15.78
N PRO A 173 3.56 -21.83 14.59
CA PRO A 173 3.39 -20.80 13.56
C PRO A 173 2.35 -19.73 13.94
N ALA A 174 2.58 -18.49 13.49
CA ALA A 174 1.66 -17.38 13.74
C ALA A 174 0.41 -17.47 12.83
N PRO A 175 -0.81 -17.17 13.32
CA PRO A 175 -2.04 -17.28 12.53
C PRO A 175 -2.11 -16.18 11.47
N VAL A 176 -1.94 -16.56 10.19
CA VAL A 176 -1.85 -15.63 9.05
C VAL A 176 -3.03 -15.77 8.08
N PRO A 177 -3.46 -14.67 7.41
CA PRO A 177 -4.48 -14.74 6.37
C PRO A 177 -3.96 -15.49 5.14
N HIS A 178 -4.86 -16.16 4.41
CA HIS A 178 -4.52 -16.83 3.16
C HIS A 178 -3.98 -15.86 2.09
N ASP A 179 -3.03 -16.32 1.27
CA ASP A 179 -2.37 -15.50 0.26
C ASP A 179 -3.38 -14.87 -0.72
N GLY A 180 -3.27 -13.55 -0.92
CA GLY A 180 -4.17 -12.76 -1.79
C GLY A 180 -5.44 -12.25 -1.11
N MET A 181 -5.87 -12.84 0.02
CA MET A 181 -7.07 -12.43 0.76
C MET A 181 -7.07 -10.93 1.08
N THR A 182 -8.18 -10.23 0.80
CA THR A 182 -8.32 -8.80 1.14
C THR A 182 -8.72 -8.59 2.59
N SER A 183 -9.46 -9.55 3.17
CA SER A 183 -10.07 -9.44 4.49
C SER A 183 -10.89 -10.68 4.84
N PHE A 184 -11.19 -10.88 6.12
CA PHE A 184 -11.91 -12.04 6.64
C PHE A 184 -12.64 -11.70 7.95
N PRO A 185 -13.78 -12.37 8.27
CA PRO A 185 -14.39 -12.28 9.59
C PRO A 185 -13.46 -12.89 10.64
N LEU A 186 -13.49 -12.35 11.85
CA LEU A 186 -12.95 -13.02 13.03
C LEU A 186 -14.08 -13.83 13.67
N PRO A 187 -13.81 -15.02 14.24
CA PRO A 187 -14.82 -15.82 14.94
C PRO A 187 -15.50 -15.04 16.05
N ASP A 188 -16.82 -15.23 16.22
CA ASP A 188 -17.57 -14.59 17.30
C ASP A 188 -17.05 -14.98 18.69
N GLU A 189 -16.60 -16.23 18.83
CA GLU A 189 -15.98 -16.80 20.04
C GLU A 189 -14.63 -16.15 20.39
N GLU A 190 -13.91 -15.63 19.39
CA GLU A 190 -12.60 -15.00 19.61
C GLU A 190 -12.71 -13.52 20.00
N LYS A 191 -13.89 -12.87 19.87
CA LYS A 191 -14.07 -11.41 19.94
C LYS A 191 -13.39 -10.71 21.11
N ASP A 192 -13.52 -11.26 22.32
CA ASP A 192 -12.93 -10.66 23.54
C ASP A 192 -11.42 -10.95 23.69
N SER A 193 -10.89 -11.87 22.88
CA SER A 193 -9.47 -12.24 22.81
C SER A 193 -8.71 -11.63 21.61
N VAL A 194 -9.41 -10.91 20.71
CA VAL A 194 -8.83 -10.36 19.47
C VAL A 194 -7.67 -9.42 19.77
N ASP A 195 -6.47 -9.80 19.33
CA ASP A 195 -5.30 -8.94 19.44
C ASP A 195 -5.25 -7.89 18.32
N PHE A 196 -5.89 -6.76 18.57
CA PHE A 196 -5.87 -5.58 17.69
C PHE A 196 -4.46 -5.04 17.39
N ALA A 197 -3.44 -5.36 18.19
CA ALA A 197 -2.06 -4.96 17.94
C ALA A 197 -1.37 -5.91 16.96
N TYR A 198 -1.55 -7.23 17.12
CA TYR A 198 -1.10 -8.24 16.16
C TYR A 198 -1.70 -8.01 14.77
N TYR A 199 -3.04 -7.98 14.67
CA TYR A 199 -3.73 -7.80 13.39
C TYR A 199 -3.34 -6.50 12.68
N ARG A 200 -3.12 -5.39 13.43
CA ARG A 200 -2.56 -4.16 12.87
C ARG A 200 -1.14 -4.35 12.36
N ALA A 201 -0.25 -4.98 13.14
CA ALA A 201 1.17 -5.14 12.80
C ALA A 201 1.40 -6.02 11.55
N ILE A 202 0.53 -7.01 11.30
CA ILE A 202 0.53 -7.79 10.05
C ILE A 202 -0.18 -7.07 8.89
N GLY A 203 -0.80 -5.91 9.13
CA GLY A 203 -1.42 -5.06 8.11
C GLY A 203 -2.89 -5.37 7.81
N TYR A 204 -3.58 -6.04 8.72
CA TYR A 204 -5.01 -6.37 8.65
C TYR A 204 -5.80 -5.77 9.84
N PRO A 205 -5.75 -4.44 10.09
CA PRO A 205 -6.46 -3.80 11.20
C PRO A 205 -7.95 -4.18 11.25
N VAL A 206 -8.46 -4.42 12.47
CA VAL A 206 -9.81 -4.95 12.71
C VAL A 206 -10.84 -3.84 12.84
N TYR A 207 -11.95 -3.97 12.11
CA TYR A 207 -13.14 -3.10 12.19
C TYR A 207 -14.40 -3.97 12.01
N GLY A 208 -15.46 -3.72 12.78
CA GLY A 208 -16.76 -4.41 12.60
C GLY A 208 -16.70 -5.94 12.74
N GLY A 209 -15.81 -6.48 13.59
CA GLY A 209 -15.57 -7.93 13.71
C GLY A 209 -14.79 -8.55 12.55
N ARG A 210 -14.20 -7.73 11.66
CA ARG A 210 -13.48 -8.17 10.45
C ARG A 210 -12.06 -7.63 10.43
N ALA A 211 -11.09 -8.48 10.10
CA ALA A 211 -9.72 -8.08 9.84
C ALA A 211 -9.58 -7.65 8.37
N ILE A 212 -9.09 -6.42 8.11
CA ILE A 212 -9.14 -5.80 6.77
C ILE A 212 -7.76 -5.34 6.33
N ARG A 213 -7.28 -5.82 5.17
CA ARG A 213 -5.97 -5.43 4.62
C ARG A 213 -5.92 -3.92 4.41
N VAL A 214 -4.86 -3.29 4.92
CA VAL A 214 -4.79 -1.85 5.15
C VAL A 214 -4.97 -0.99 3.89
N ASP A 215 -4.63 -1.50 2.70
CA ASP A 215 -4.87 -0.84 1.41
C ASP A 215 -6.34 -0.86 0.96
N MET A 216 -7.08 -1.94 1.23
CA MET A 216 -8.52 -1.98 0.97
C MET A 216 -9.29 -1.13 1.99
N LEU A 217 -8.79 -1.00 3.21
CA LEU A 217 -9.30 -0.04 4.18
C LEU A 217 -9.03 1.42 3.75
N ASP A 218 -7.83 1.73 3.26
CA ASP A 218 -7.49 3.07 2.73
C ASP A 218 -8.39 3.44 1.54
N ARG A 219 -8.64 2.48 0.64
CA ARG A 219 -9.57 2.61 -0.50
C ARG A 219 -11.02 2.83 -0.06
N LEU A 220 -11.51 2.03 0.90
CA LEU A 220 -12.86 2.17 1.46
C LEU A 220 -13.06 3.56 2.05
N VAL A 221 -12.16 3.98 2.93
CA VAL A 221 -12.28 5.27 3.63
C VAL A 221 -12.10 6.44 2.67
N GLY A 222 -11.24 6.32 1.65
CA GLY A 222 -11.16 7.28 0.55
C GLY A 222 -12.50 7.48 -0.16
N ALA A 223 -13.11 6.40 -0.65
CA ALA A 223 -14.41 6.45 -1.32
C ALA A 223 -15.54 7.02 -0.44
N VAL A 224 -15.51 6.76 0.88
CA VAL A 224 -16.45 7.34 1.85
C VAL A 224 -16.28 8.86 2.00
N TYR A 225 -15.05 9.38 1.95
CA TYR A 225 -14.81 10.83 1.98
C TYR A 225 -15.07 11.51 0.63
N ASP A 226 -14.70 10.88 -0.49
CA ASP A 226 -14.88 11.43 -1.84
C ASP A 226 -16.37 11.45 -2.25
N GLY A 227 -17.16 10.46 -1.80
CA GLY A 227 -18.61 10.38 -2.02
C GLY A 227 -19.45 11.25 -1.08
N ALA A 228 -18.86 11.90 -0.07
CA ALA A 228 -19.61 12.59 0.98
C ALA A 228 -20.15 13.96 0.54
N LYS A 229 -21.47 14.17 0.73
CA LYS A 229 -22.16 15.45 0.51
C LYS A 229 -22.85 15.88 1.82
N ASP A 230 -22.65 17.13 2.22
CA ASP A 230 -23.18 17.71 3.47
C ASP A 230 -22.89 16.92 4.77
N GLY A 231 -21.83 16.10 4.74
CA GLY A 231 -21.47 15.20 5.83
C GLY A 231 -22.29 13.91 5.88
N GLN A 232 -22.86 13.49 4.76
CA GLN A 232 -23.61 12.25 4.58
C GLN A 232 -23.09 11.52 3.32
N PHE A 233 -23.17 10.20 3.30
CA PHE A 233 -22.80 9.38 2.14
C PHE A 233 -23.70 8.15 2.08
N GLN A 234 -23.89 7.60 0.88
CA GLN A 234 -24.54 6.32 0.70
C GLN A 234 -23.48 5.22 0.60
N ALA A 235 -23.72 4.07 1.23
CA ALA A 235 -22.91 2.88 0.99
C ALA A 235 -23.04 2.42 -0.48
N GLN A 236 -22.02 1.76 -1.02
CA GLN A 236 -22.01 1.28 -2.40
C GLN A 236 -21.66 -0.20 -2.44
N HIS A 237 -22.27 -0.97 -3.36
CA HIS A 237 -21.96 -2.39 -3.56
C HIS A 237 -20.47 -2.64 -3.82
N ALA A 238 -19.81 -1.74 -4.55
CA ALA A 238 -18.36 -1.77 -4.76
C ALA A 238 -17.55 -1.79 -3.44
N MET A 239 -18.03 -1.14 -2.38
CA MET A 239 -17.37 -1.17 -1.06
C MET A 239 -17.45 -2.56 -0.43
N ALA A 240 -18.59 -3.25 -0.55
CA ALA A 240 -18.76 -4.63 -0.10
C ALA A 240 -17.91 -5.61 -0.93
N GLU A 241 -17.81 -5.37 -2.24
CA GLU A 241 -17.00 -6.16 -3.19
C GLU A 241 -15.50 -6.07 -2.89
N TRP A 242 -14.93 -4.88 -2.65
CA TRP A 242 -13.50 -4.74 -2.28
C TRP A 242 -13.18 -5.44 -0.95
N LEU A 243 -14.17 -5.47 -0.06
CA LEU A 243 -14.12 -6.13 1.24
C LEU A 243 -14.48 -7.63 1.20
N GLY A 244 -14.91 -8.18 0.07
CA GLY A 244 -15.34 -9.57 -0.07
C GLY A 244 -16.36 -10.00 1.00
N CYS A 245 -17.31 -9.12 1.38
CA CYS A 245 -18.22 -9.37 2.49
C CYS A 245 -19.67 -8.98 2.17
N GLY A 246 -20.62 -9.53 2.92
CA GLY A 246 -22.03 -9.14 2.83
C GLY A 246 -22.30 -7.70 3.29
N ILE A 247 -23.43 -7.15 2.87
CA ILE A 247 -23.88 -5.78 3.19
C ILE A 247 -23.92 -5.49 4.71
N PRO A 248 -24.44 -6.39 5.59
CA PRO A 248 -24.43 -6.15 7.04
C PRO A 248 -23.01 -6.02 7.62
N ALA A 249 -22.05 -6.77 7.08
CA ALA A 249 -20.65 -6.69 7.49
C ALA A 249 -19.97 -5.40 7.01
N LEU A 250 -20.34 -4.88 5.83
CA LEU A 250 -19.92 -3.54 5.40
C LEU A 250 -20.47 -2.47 6.37
N TYR A 251 -21.74 -2.55 6.75
CA TYR A 251 -22.34 -1.59 7.68
C TYR A 251 -21.62 -1.61 9.05
N ALA A 252 -21.36 -2.79 9.63
CA ALA A 252 -20.61 -2.92 10.88
C ALA A 252 -19.18 -2.34 10.78
N VAL A 253 -18.53 -2.42 9.63
CA VAL A 253 -17.21 -1.79 9.38
C VAL A 253 -17.32 -0.26 9.34
N LEU A 254 -18.34 0.29 8.67
CA LEU A 254 -18.58 1.73 8.61
C LEU A 254 -18.93 2.29 10.00
N GLU A 255 -19.69 1.56 10.81
CA GLU A 255 -20.03 1.95 12.18
C GLU A 255 -18.81 1.86 13.12
N ALA A 256 -17.94 0.85 12.96
CA ALA A 256 -16.69 0.75 13.70
C ALA A 256 -15.65 1.85 13.34
N LEU A 257 -15.70 2.39 12.11
CA LEU A 257 -14.96 3.60 11.74
C LEU A 257 -15.56 4.88 12.40
N GLY A 258 -16.77 4.78 12.94
CA GLY A 258 -17.49 5.82 13.67
C GLY A 258 -18.47 6.62 12.82
N HIS A 259 -18.86 6.11 11.65
CA HIS A 259 -20.00 6.62 10.90
C HIS A 259 -21.31 6.16 11.58
N ARG A 260 -22.43 6.83 11.33
CA ARG A 260 -23.74 6.47 11.92
C ARG A 260 -24.78 6.23 10.83
N LYS A 261 -25.42 5.05 10.80
CA LYS A 261 -26.57 4.77 9.93
C LYS A 261 -27.66 5.82 10.17
N ILE A 262 -28.23 6.37 9.11
CA ILE A 262 -29.31 7.37 9.15
C ILE A 262 -30.64 6.76 8.68
N HIS A 263 -30.58 6.04 7.56
CA HIS A 263 -31.73 5.45 6.87
C HIS A 263 -31.23 4.28 6.01
N ASP A 264 -32.04 3.25 5.85
CA ASP A 264 -31.83 2.14 4.93
C ASP A 264 -33.04 2.04 4.00
N PRO A 265 -32.86 1.99 2.67
CA PRO A 265 -33.94 1.64 1.74
C PRO A 265 -34.51 0.23 1.97
N ALA A 266 -33.81 -0.62 2.75
CA ALA A 266 -34.32 -1.91 3.20
C ALA A 266 -35.19 -1.85 4.46
N ASP A 267 -35.18 -0.72 5.20
CA ASP A 267 -36.03 -0.47 6.37
C ASP A 267 -37.36 0.22 5.98
N ASP A 268 -37.50 0.67 4.73
CA ASP A 268 -38.77 1.17 4.18
C ASP A 268 -39.76 0.01 3.98
N PRO A 269 -41.07 0.20 4.25
CA PRO A 269 -42.05 -0.86 4.09
C PRO A 269 -42.19 -1.24 2.61
N LYS A 270 -41.84 -2.48 2.29
CA LYS A 270 -42.17 -3.06 0.98
C LYS A 270 -43.68 -3.07 0.82
N GLU A 271 -44.19 -2.33 -0.16
CA GLU A 271 -45.50 -2.65 -0.72
C GLU A 271 -45.40 -4.06 -1.32
N GLU A 272 -46.30 -4.95 -0.90
CA GLU A 272 -46.34 -6.34 -1.38
C GLU A 272 -46.93 -6.35 -2.79
N THR A 273 -46.10 -6.05 -3.79
CA THR A 273 -46.40 -6.29 -5.21
C THR A 273 -46.69 -7.78 -5.38
N THR A 274 -47.98 -8.10 -5.33
CA THR A 274 -48.47 -9.47 -5.31
C THR A 274 -48.46 -9.98 -6.75
N GLU A 275 -47.32 -10.53 -7.17
CA GLU A 275 -47.26 -11.30 -8.42
C GLU A 275 -48.10 -12.58 -8.24
N GLU A 276 -49.35 -12.53 -8.71
CA GLU A 276 -50.26 -13.67 -8.75
C GLU A 276 -49.71 -14.75 -9.68
N ALA A 277 -48.91 -15.66 -9.12
CA ALA A 277 -48.43 -16.86 -9.79
C ALA A 277 -49.62 -17.77 -10.13
N THR A 278 -50.13 -17.64 -11.36
CA THR A 278 -51.22 -18.46 -11.90
C THR A 278 -50.68 -19.84 -12.31
N PRO A 279 -51.15 -20.95 -11.71
CA PRO A 279 -50.66 -22.29 -12.02
C PRO A 279 -51.51 -22.96 -13.11
N ASN A 280 -50.87 -23.56 -14.11
CA ASN A 280 -51.46 -24.57 -15.00
C ASN A 280 -50.33 -25.47 -15.58
N PRO A 281 -50.59 -26.74 -15.96
CA PRO A 281 -49.65 -27.81 -15.63
C PRO A 281 -49.09 -28.61 -16.83
N GLU A 282 -48.14 -29.48 -16.50
CA GLU A 282 -47.78 -30.75 -17.16
C GLU A 282 -47.74 -30.84 -18.71
N GLN A 283 -46.52 -31.01 -19.24
CA GLN A 283 -46.26 -32.08 -20.22
C GLN A 283 -44.81 -32.58 -20.13
N LYS A 284 -44.47 -33.63 -20.91
CA LYS A 284 -43.63 -34.75 -20.44
C LYS A 284 -42.56 -35.18 -21.47
N GLU A 285 -41.43 -35.69 -20.93
CA GLU A 285 -40.39 -36.52 -21.57
C GLU A 285 -39.48 -35.96 -22.69
N GLU A 286 -38.19 -35.85 -22.32
CA GLU A 286 -37.04 -36.51 -22.98
C GLU A 286 -36.70 -36.22 -24.46
N SER A 287 -35.65 -35.41 -24.69
CA SER A 287 -34.45 -35.83 -25.44
C SER A 287 -33.38 -34.72 -25.53
N ALA A 288 -32.15 -35.13 -25.85
CA ALA A 288 -30.97 -34.32 -26.20
C ALA A 288 -30.30 -35.00 -27.43
N PRO A 289 -29.25 -34.46 -28.11
CA PRO A 289 -28.34 -33.39 -27.69
C PRO A 289 -27.82 -32.42 -28.81
N VAL A 290 -26.78 -31.64 -28.46
CA VAL A 290 -25.74 -30.99 -29.31
C VAL A 290 -25.99 -29.55 -29.82
N GLU A 291 -24.93 -28.73 -29.65
CA GLU A 291 -24.55 -27.42 -30.21
C GLU A 291 -25.57 -26.62 -31.04
N SER A 292 -25.80 -25.34 -30.74
CA SER A 292 -24.83 -24.29 -31.11
C SER A 292 -24.97 -22.98 -30.31
N ALA A 293 -23.86 -22.28 -30.06
CA ALA A 293 -23.89 -20.85 -29.72
C ALA A 293 -24.19 -20.00 -30.97
N PRO A 294 -24.85 -18.84 -30.81
CA PRO A 294 -24.01 -17.65 -30.78
C PRO A 294 -24.30 -16.66 -29.64
N ASP A 295 -23.24 -15.92 -29.33
CA ASP A 295 -23.15 -14.78 -28.42
C ASP A 295 -24.29 -13.75 -28.58
N SER A 296 -24.99 -13.46 -27.48
CA SER A 296 -25.82 -12.26 -27.35
C SER A 296 -25.98 -11.83 -25.88
N SER A 297 -24.86 -11.74 -25.15
CA SER A 297 -24.85 -11.31 -23.75
C SER A 297 -24.95 -9.77 -23.59
N ASN A 298 -25.96 -9.14 -24.19
CA ASN A 298 -26.37 -7.77 -23.83
C ASN A 298 -27.53 -7.79 -22.82
N ALA A 299 -27.35 -8.54 -21.72
CA ALA A 299 -28.26 -8.47 -20.59
C ALA A 299 -28.14 -7.07 -19.95
N PRO A 300 -29.25 -6.32 -19.74
CA PRO A 300 -29.18 -5.03 -19.08
C PRO A 300 -28.61 -5.22 -17.68
N ALA A 301 -27.69 -4.34 -17.28
CA ALA A 301 -27.12 -4.37 -15.95
C ALA A 301 -28.23 -4.15 -14.92
N SER A 302 -28.58 -5.20 -14.15
CA SER A 302 -29.58 -5.11 -13.10
C SER A 302 -29.13 -4.07 -12.07
N GLU A 303 -29.92 -3.01 -11.90
CA GLU A 303 -29.60 -1.94 -10.97
C GLU A 303 -29.60 -2.50 -9.55
N LYS A 304 -28.40 -2.68 -8.98
CA LYS A 304 -28.24 -3.23 -7.63
C LYS A 304 -28.96 -2.29 -6.63
N PRO A 305 -29.76 -2.83 -5.70
CA PRO A 305 -30.66 -2.02 -4.88
C PRO A 305 -29.91 -0.98 -4.04
N ALA A 306 -30.54 0.16 -3.82
CA ALA A 306 -30.00 1.26 -3.03
C ALA A 306 -29.62 0.78 -1.62
N LEU A 307 -28.41 1.14 -1.16
CA LEU A 307 -27.92 0.79 0.18
C LEU A 307 -28.11 1.93 1.18
N ALA A 308 -27.92 1.63 2.46
CA ALA A 308 -28.07 2.57 3.56
C ALA A 308 -27.23 3.84 3.43
N THR A 309 -27.81 4.94 3.93
CA THR A 309 -27.16 6.25 4.04
C THR A 309 -26.63 6.46 5.45
N PHE A 310 -25.39 6.95 5.53
CA PHE A 310 -24.62 7.13 6.75
C PHE A 310 -24.17 8.58 6.94
N ARG A 311 -24.02 9.02 8.20
CA ARG A 311 -23.46 10.31 8.57
C ARG A 311 -21.94 10.20 8.77
N LEU A 312 -21.18 11.15 8.21
CA LEU A 312 -19.74 11.25 8.45
C LEU A 312 -19.45 11.63 9.90
N ARG A 313 -18.47 10.93 10.49
CA ARG A 313 -17.81 11.37 11.71
C ARG A 313 -17.08 12.68 11.46
N ARG A 314 -17.61 13.81 11.93
CA ARG A 314 -16.92 15.11 11.90
C ARG A 314 -15.70 15.06 12.83
N GLY A 315 -14.51 14.86 12.27
CA GLY A 315 -13.25 15.01 12.99
C GLY A 315 -13.02 16.48 13.40
N LYS A 316 -12.44 16.72 14.59
CA LYS A 316 -12.24 18.07 15.14
C LYS A 316 -11.53 19.05 14.19
N ALA A 317 -10.69 18.57 13.28
CA ALA A 317 -10.02 19.38 12.26
C ALA A 317 -10.98 20.21 11.37
N ALA A 318 -12.21 19.75 11.14
CA ALA A 318 -13.20 20.46 10.33
C ALA A 318 -13.82 21.69 11.05
N ALA A 319 -13.56 21.88 12.35
CA ALA A 319 -14.01 23.06 13.09
C ALA A 319 -13.11 24.29 12.89
N THR A 320 -11.85 24.09 12.49
CA THR A 320 -10.85 25.17 12.37
C THR A 320 -10.61 25.61 10.92
N THR A 321 -11.17 24.90 9.93
CA THR A 321 -11.14 25.32 8.53
C THR A 321 -12.10 26.48 8.29
N VAL A 322 -11.64 27.71 8.57
CA VAL A 322 -12.20 28.93 7.99
C VAL A 322 -12.35 28.71 6.49
N ARG A 323 -13.56 28.87 5.96
CA ARG A 323 -13.85 28.67 4.52
C ARG A 323 -13.02 29.66 3.71
N ARG A 324 -11.89 29.21 3.16
CA ARG A 324 -11.11 30.03 2.21
C ARG A 324 -12.02 30.34 1.01
N PRO A 325 -12.26 31.62 0.67
CA PRO A 325 -13.06 31.94 -0.50
C PRO A 325 -12.48 31.30 -1.77
N PRO A 326 -13.30 30.99 -2.79
CA PRO A 326 -12.79 30.61 -4.09
C PRO A 326 -11.89 31.75 -4.60
N GLN A 327 -10.65 31.42 -4.96
CA GLN A 327 -9.74 32.41 -5.50
C GLN A 327 -10.22 32.82 -6.89
N ALA A 328 -10.62 34.08 -7.05
CA ALA A 328 -10.98 34.64 -8.34
C ALA A 328 -9.83 34.46 -9.34
N ALA A 329 -10.18 34.19 -10.60
CA ALA A 329 -9.19 34.00 -11.66
C ALA A 329 -8.28 35.22 -11.78
N ARG A 330 -6.96 35.00 -11.87
CA ARG A 330 -6.00 36.07 -12.16
C ARG A 330 -6.22 36.54 -13.60
N PRO A 331 -6.51 37.82 -13.86
CA PRO A 331 -6.53 38.31 -15.23
C PRO A 331 -5.11 38.32 -15.80
N VAL A 332 -4.97 37.90 -17.05
CA VAL A 332 -3.73 38.08 -17.83
C VAL A 332 -3.50 39.59 -18.00
N LYS A 333 -2.28 40.07 -17.75
CA LYS A 333 -1.88 41.43 -18.13
C LYS A 333 -1.27 41.40 -19.51
N ASP A 334 -1.94 42.09 -20.42
CA ASP A 334 -1.42 42.47 -21.73
C ASP A 334 -0.58 43.76 -21.60
N GLU A 335 0.46 43.95 -22.43
CA GLU A 335 1.38 45.09 -22.31
C GLU A 335 1.00 46.25 -23.25
N GLY A 336 0.27 47.24 -22.71
CA GLY A 336 -0.26 48.39 -23.45
C GLY A 336 0.34 49.74 -23.03
N GLU A 337 1.38 50.16 -23.75
CA GLU A 337 2.05 51.48 -23.77
C GLU A 337 1.18 52.74 -23.46
N LYS A 338 1.61 53.63 -22.52
CA LYS A 338 1.89 55.08 -22.77
C LYS A 338 2.33 55.97 -21.58
N ARG A 339 2.94 57.10 -21.97
CA ARG A 339 3.88 58.03 -21.30
C ARG A 339 3.30 59.02 -20.25
N SER A 340 4.24 59.71 -19.58
CA SER A 340 4.19 61.02 -18.86
C SER A 340 3.97 60.98 -17.33
N GLY A 341 4.61 61.83 -16.51
CA GLY A 341 5.74 62.76 -16.75
C GLY A 341 6.04 63.72 -15.57
N ARG A 342 7.26 64.31 -15.53
CA ARG A 342 7.78 65.33 -14.54
C ARG A 342 7.97 64.83 -13.07
N THR A 343 8.86 65.36 -12.20
CA THR A 343 10.04 66.27 -12.32
C THR A 343 10.99 66.13 -11.09
N ASP A 344 12.29 66.41 -11.32
CA ASP A 344 13.29 67.05 -10.42
C ASP A 344 13.45 66.65 -8.93
N LYS A 345 14.58 66.02 -8.59
CA LYS A 345 15.75 66.71 -7.96
C LYS A 345 17.01 65.83 -7.78
N LYS A 346 18.17 66.50 -7.82
CA LYS A 346 19.53 66.06 -7.39
C LYS A 346 20.04 67.09 -6.35
N PRO A 347 21.12 66.90 -5.55
CA PRO A 347 22.42 66.26 -5.87
C PRO A 347 22.88 65.19 -4.83
N ASP A 348 24.14 64.73 -4.73
CA ASP A 348 25.12 64.19 -5.70
C ASP A 348 26.36 63.71 -4.87
N SER A 349 27.61 63.94 -5.32
CA SER A 349 28.90 63.52 -4.74
C SER A 349 29.22 62.02 -4.96
N SER A 350 30.15 61.63 -5.86
CA SER A 350 31.62 61.70 -5.80
C SER A 350 32.23 60.71 -4.77
N LYS A 351 33.19 59.82 -5.07
CA LYS A 351 34.05 59.55 -6.25
C LYS A 351 33.98 58.02 -6.57
N LYS A 352 34.77 57.32 -7.41
CA LYS A 352 36.05 57.56 -8.13
C LYS A 352 36.14 56.60 -9.37
N ARG A 353 37.30 56.57 -10.06
CA ARG A 353 37.71 55.65 -11.16
C ARG A 353 38.36 54.38 -10.56
N LYS A 354 38.62 53.24 -11.23
CA LYS A 354 38.61 52.72 -12.64
C LYS A 354 38.35 51.17 -12.52
N HIS A 355 38.36 50.24 -13.49
CA HIS A 355 38.81 50.14 -14.90
C HIS A 355 38.04 49.00 -15.62
N ASP A 356 38.13 48.95 -16.97
CA ASP A 356 37.70 47.84 -17.88
C ASP A 356 38.95 47.49 -18.77
N PRO A 357 39.15 46.30 -19.42
CA PRO A 357 38.18 45.54 -20.22
C PRO A 357 38.18 44.00 -20.13
N ARG A 358 36.98 43.39 -20.31
CA ARG A 358 36.73 42.34 -21.33
C ARG A 358 35.29 41.82 -21.33
N ALA A 359 34.70 41.77 -22.51
CA ALA A 359 33.40 41.17 -22.83
C ALA A 359 33.51 40.47 -24.22
N PRO A 360 32.50 39.70 -24.66
CA PRO A 360 31.66 38.76 -23.91
C PRO A 360 31.62 37.37 -24.58
N ARG A 361 31.12 36.35 -23.88
CA ARG A 361 30.38 35.23 -24.53
C ARG A 361 29.15 34.87 -23.71
N ARG A 362 28.01 34.76 -24.39
CA ARG A 362 26.79 34.13 -23.86
C ARG A 362 26.98 32.62 -23.99
N SER A 363 26.64 31.86 -22.95
CA SER A 363 26.24 30.45 -23.08
C SER A 363 24.72 30.40 -23.07
N ASP A 364 24.17 29.78 -24.09
CA ASP A 364 22.74 29.58 -24.32
C ASP A 364 22.49 28.08 -24.29
N ASP A 365 22.04 27.58 -23.13
CA ASP A 365 21.82 26.16 -22.87
C ASP A 365 20.33 25.91 -22.60
N GLY A 366 19.52 26.16 -23.64
CA GLY A 366 18.17 25.60 -23.75
C GLY A 366 18.21 24.07 -23.95
N GLU A 367 17.14 23.39 -23.54
CA GLU A 367 17.05 21.94 -23.53
C GLU A 367 17.18 21.32 -24.94
N ARG A 368 18.22 20.51 -25.15
CA ARG A 368 18.44 19.80 -26.42
C ARG A 368 17.59 18.52 -26.48
N VAL A 369 16.40 18.64 -27.03
CA VAL A 369 15.53 17.49 -27.33
C VAL A 369 16.14 16.66 -28.47
N TYR A 370 16.83 15.57 -28.11
CA TYR A 370 17.34 14.59 -29.08
C TYR A 370 16.19 13.68 -29.57
N SER A 371 15.60 14.03 -30.71
CA SER A 371 14.68 13.13 -31.43
C SER A 371 15.48 12.11 -32.23
N ALA A 372 15.58 10.88 -31.72
CA ALA A 372 16.17 9.75 -32.44
C ALA A 372 15.10 9.06 -33.30
N PRO A 373 15.29 8.93 -34.64
CA PRO A 373 14.37 8.18 -35.48
C PRO A 373 14.49 6.68 -35.18
N ALA A 374 13.36 6.00 -35.02
CA ALA A 374 13.34 4.55 -34.86
C ALA A 374 13.84 3.84 -36.13
N PRO A 375 14.62 2.74 -36.02
CA PRO A 375 14.98 1.93 -37.17
C PRO A 375 13.71 1.28 -37.76
N LYS A 376 13.65 1.20 -39.09
CA LYS A 376 12.59 0.45 -39.77
C LYS A 376 12.82 -1.05 -39.50
N ALA A 377 11.78 -1.74 -39.03
CA ALA A 377 11.81 -3.19 -38.95
C ALA A 377 11.50 -3.80 -40.32
N ASP A 378 12.38 -4.64 -40.84
CA ASP A 378 12.11 -5.40 -42.06
C ASP A 378 11.08 -6.51 -41.75
N PRO A 379 10.03 -6.67 -42.57
CA PRO A 379 8.90 -7.57 -42.26
C PRO A 379 9.24 -9.07 -42.33
N ALA A 380 10.48 -9.44 -42.64
CA ALA A 380 10.97 -10.82 -42.70
C ALA A 380 11.33 -11.40 -41.32
N ASP A 381 11.80 -10.59 -40.37
CA ASP A 381 12.25 -11.05 -39.03
C ASP A 381 11.14 -11.01 -37.95
N SER A 382 9.87 -10.93 -38.37
CA SER A 382 8.74 -11.05 -37.44
C SER A 382 8.52 -12.52 -37.02
N PRO A 383 8.51 -12.86 -35.72
CA PRO A 383 8.36 -14.24 -35.26
C PRO A 383 6.99 -14.87 -35.60
N PHE A 384 6.04 -14.09 -36.12
CA PHE A 384 4.73 -14.56 -36.60
C PHE A 384 4.69 -14.94 -38.08
N ALA A 385 5.75 -14.70 -38.86
CA ALA A 385 5.77 -14.95 -40.32
C ALA A 385 5.49 -16.42 -40.69
N VAL A 386 5.86 -17.37 -39.83
CA VAL A 386 5.67 -18.82 -40.02
C VAL A 386 4.18 -19.21 -40.14
N LEU A 387 3.28 -18.50 -39.46
CA LEU A 387 1.84 -18.81 -39.48
C LEU A 387 1.17 -18.53 -40.84
N GLY A 388 1.78 -17.69 -41.69
CA GLY A 388 1.25 -17.40 -43.02
C GLY A 388 1.38 -18.57 -44.01
N GLN A 389 2.33 -19.49 -43.79
CA GLN A 389 2.65 -20.56 -44.75
C GLN A 389 1.83 -21.84 -44.54
N LEU A 390 1.14 -21.99 -43.40
CA LEU A 390 0.35 -23.18 -43.04
C LEU A 390 -1.13 -23.13 -43.45
N LYS A 391 -1.53 -22.17 -44.29
CA LYS A 391 -2.92 -22.02 -44.78
C LYS A 391 -3.07 -22.21 -46.29
N GLY A 392 -2.14 -22.94 -46.91
CA GLY A 392 -2.00 -23.03 -48.37
C GLY A 392 -1.29 -24.29 -48.89
N LYS A 393 -1.38 -25.42 -48.18
CA LYS A 393 -1.04 -26.76 -48.67
C LYS A 393 -1.66 -27.84 -47.78
#